data_AF-I3D6J3-F1
#
_entry.id   AF-I3D6J3-F1
#
_cell.length_a   1.000
_cell.length_b   1.000
_cell.length_c   1.000
_cell.angle_alpha   90.00
_cell.angle_beta   90.00
_cell.angle_gamma   90.00
#
_symmetry.space_group_name_H-M   'P 1'
#
loop_
_entity.id
_entity.type
_entity.pdbx_description
1 polymer ?
#
loop_
_entity_poly.entity_id
_entity_poly.type
_entity_poly.pdbx_seq_one_letter_code
_entity_poly.pdbx_strand_id
1 'polypeptide(L)'
;MKDGYLEFFKRFEITDDNLLDFAHSSIILIQKDKADAEWEALKNKIDQKDKSIYVRSYGRNGSGNHLYQEFYKYLFNCNVKVDPTNNNYPTKMLQDLTGLNKKGKSPNLRNYQVSHIFGNTKNPYSFCAPWNVVFIPKILDPFTGHESKGELTSKIKKLYQDIIWEKYENLIIDYNNLMLSLEAKIDNFIKEHQSQHQRFYNSIRSEFSKIEKKD
;
A
#
# COMPACT_ATOMS: atom_id res chain seq x y z
N MET A 1 -11.47 22.20 20.71
CA MET A 1 -10.53 21.09 20.43
C MET A 1 -9.16 21.70 20.18
N LYS A 2 -8.09 21.17 20.79
CA LYS A 2 -6.73 21.65 20.57
C LYS A 2 -6.08 20.75 19.51
N ASP A 3 -5.62 21.33 18.40
CA ASP A 3 -5.00 20.60 17.31
C ASP A 3 -3.59 21.16 17.07
N GLY A 4 -2.57 20.32 17.28
CA GLY A 4 -1.17 20.74 17.21
C GLY A 4 -0.72 21.11 15.80
N TYR A 5 -1.31 20.52 14.75
CA TYR A 5 -1.00 20.89 13.37
C TYR A 5 -1.60 22.24 13.04
N LEU A 6 -2.88 22.46 13.37
CA LEU A 6 -3.53 23.76 13.14
C LEU A 6 -2.86 24.89 13.93
N GLU A 7 -2.38 24.61 15.15
CA GLU A 7 -1.58 25.58 15.92
C GLU A 7 -0.25 25.91 15.24
N PHE A 8 0.47 24.90 14.76
CA PHE A 8 1.72 25.09 14.02
C PHE A 8 1.48 25.88 12.73
N PHE A 9 0.48 25.49 11.94
CA PHE A 9 0.12 26.17 10.69
C PHE A 9 -0.26 27.62 10.93
N LYS A 10 -1.10 27.90 11.94
CA LYS A 10 -1.44 29.27 12.32
C LYS A 10 -0.22 30.09 12.73
N ARG A 11 0.75 29.49 13.44
CA ARG A 11 1.97 30.18 13.91
C ARG A 11 2.89 30.62 12.76
N PHE A 12 2.88 29.86 11.66
CA PHE A 12 3.74 30.08 10.48
C PHE A 12 2.94 30.50 9.23
N GLU A 13 1.67 30.85 9.40
CA GLU A 13 0.78 31.31 8.32
C GLU A 13 0.68 30.32 7.15
N ILE A 14 0.75 29.02 7.45
CA ILE A 14 0.59 27.94 6.47
C ILE A 14 -0.91 27.70 6.26
N THR A 15 -1.36 27.78 5.01
CA THR A 15 -2.75 27.43 4.65
C THR A 15 -2.87 25.95 4.28
N ASP A 16 -4.10 25.43 4.30
CA ASP A 16 -4.41 24.09 3.78
C ASP A 16 -3.92 23.93 2.33
N ASP A 17 -4.15 24.95 1.49
CA ASP A 17 -3.75 24.93 0.07
C ASP A 17 -2.23 24.84 -0.08
N ASN A 18 -1.46 25.58 0.73
CA ASN A 18 0.00 25.45 0.71
C ASN A 18 0.47 24.03 1.05
N LEU A 19 -0.22 23.36 1.97
CA LEU A 19 0.14 21.98 2.34
C LEU A 19 -0.28 20.99 1.25
N LEU A 20 -1.44 21.18 0.62
CA LEU A 20 -1.91 20.34 -0.48
C LEU A 20 -1.01 20.48 -1.71
N ASP A 21 -0.61 21.71 -2.06
CA ASP A 21 0.34 21.97 -3.14
C ASP A 21 1.70 21.31 -2.87
N PHE A 22 2.19 21.41 -1.63
CA PHE A 22 3.41 20.73 -1.22
C PHE A 22 3.26 19.21 -1.32
N ALA A 23 2.13 18.64 -0.86
CA ALA A 23 1.86 17.21 -0.98
C ALA A 23 1.84 16.75 -2.44
N HIS A 24 1.12 17.46 -3.30
CA HIS A 24 1.01 17.16 -4.73
C HIS A 24 2.37 17.20 -5.44
N SER A 25 3.18 18.23 -5.17
CA SER A 25 4.47 18.44 -5.87
C SER A 25 5.62 17.57 -5.34
N SER A 26 5.53 17.09 -4.10
CA SER A 26 6.63 16.37 -3.44
C SER A 26 6.49 14.84 -3.44
N ILE A 27 5.31 14.31 -3.80
CA ILE A 27 5.14 12.86 -3.94
C ILE A 27 6.02 12.33 -5.09
N ILE A 28 6.72 11.23 -4.83
CA ILE A 28 7.56 10.59 -5.85
C ILE A 28 6.94 9.25 -6.22
N LEU A 29 6.66 9.15 -7.51
CA LEU A 29 5.98 8.03 -8.16
C LEU A 29 6.94 7.28 -9.08
N ILE A 30 6.66 6.01 -9.32
CA ILE A 30 7.37 5.22 -10.34
C ILE A 30 6.95 5.72 -11.74
N GLN A 31 7.86 5.71 -12.72
CA GLN A 31 7.47 6.04 -14.11
C GLN A 31 6.47 5.01 -14.65
N LYS A 32 5.49 5.45 -15.45
CA LYS A 32 4.35 4.62 -15.83
C LYS A 32 4.75 3.34 -16.57
N ASP A 33 5.64 3.46 -17.54
CA ASP A 33 6.24 2.35 -18.30
C ASP A 33 6.93 1.32 -17.39
N LYS A 34 7.69 1.79 -16.39
CA LYS A 34 8.33 0.90 -15.40
C LYS A 34 7.33 0.24 -14.48
N ALA A 35 6.29 0.96 -14.07
CA ALA A 35 5.22 0.41 -13.25
C ALA A 35 4.44 -0.67 -14.01
N ASP A 36 4.20 -0.48 -15.31
CA ASP A 36 3.54 -1.46 -16.17
C ASP A 36 4.35 -2.75 -16.25
N ALA A 37 5.65 -2.63 -16.55
CA ALA A 37 6.54 -3.78 -16.62
C ALA A 37 6.65 -4.53 -15.27
N GLU A 38 6.79 -3.82 -14.16
CA GLU A 38 6.87 -4.42 -12.83
C GLU A 38 5.53 -5.04 -12.40
N TRP A 39 4.40 -4.48 -12.80
CA TRP A 39 3.09 -5.05 -12.53
C TRP A 39 2.89 -6.39 -13.24
N GLU A 40 3.24 -6.47 -14.53
CA GLU A 40 3.22 -7.74 -15.26
C GLU A 40 4.19 -8.76 -14.67
N ALA A 41 5.39 -8.34 -14.27
CA ALA A 41 6.36 -9.21 -13.61
C ALA A 41 5.81 -9.74 -12.27
N LEU A 42 5.14 -8.90 -11.47
CA LEU A 42 4.52 -9.28 -10.21
C LEU A 42 3.44 -10.35 -10.40
N LYS A 43 2.50 -10.12 -11.33
CA LYS A 43 1.42 -11.09 -11.61
C LYS A 43 1.99 -12.45 -12.00
N ASN A 44 2.90 -12.47 -12.98
CA ASN A 44 3.58 -13.69 -13.41
C ASN A 44 4.32 -14.40 -12.27
N LYS A 45 4.89 -13.64 -11.33
CA LYS A 45 5.61 -14.18 -10.19
C LYS A 45 4.68 -14.81 -9.15
N ILE A 46 3.47 -14.29 -8.97
CA ILE A 46 2.46 -14.86 -8.05
C ILE A 46 1.93 -16.21 -8.55
N ASP A 47 1.85 -16.39 -9.87
CA ASP A 47 1.40 -17.63 -10.49
C ASP A 47 2.46 -18.76 -10.46
N GLN A 48 3.72 -18.42 -10.19
CA GLN A 48 4.84 -19.35 -10.18
C GLN A 48 5.11 -19.96 -8.79
N LYS A 49 5.15 -21.30 -8.72
CA LYS A 49 5.30 -22.07 -7.48
C LYS A 49 6.59 -21.77 -6.70
N ASP A 50 7.71 -21.62 -7.38
CA ASP A 50 9.04 -21.50 -6.74
C ASP A 50 9.43 -20.07 -6.40
N LYS A 51 8.54 -19.10 -6.62
CA LYS A 51 8.82 -17.69 -6.35
C LYS A 51 8.33 -17.29 -4.97
N SER A 52 9.07 -16.38 -4.34
CA SER A 52 8.67 -15.75 -3.08
C SER A 52 8.12 -14.35 -3.31
N ILE A 53 6.94 -14.08 -2.78
CA ILE A 53 6.29 -12.77 -2.76
C ILE A 53 6.16 -12.32 -1.30
N TYR A 54 6.02 -11.01 -1.07
CA TYR A 54 6.01 -10.43 0.26
C TYR A 54 4.68 -9.78 0.61
N VAL A 55 4.38 -9.71 1.90
CA VAL A 55 3.26 -8.98 2.50
C VAL A 55 3.69 -8.36 3.83
N ARG A 56 2.93 -7.39 4.33
CA ARG A 56 3.10 -6.85 5.68
C ARG A 56 2.62 -7.85 6.73
N SER A 57 3.22 -7.81 7.93
CA SER A 57 2.79 -8.61 9.07
C SER A 57 1.35 -8.31 9.48
N TYR A 58 0.63 -9.33 9.95
CA TYR A 58 -0.73 -9.24 10.50
C TYR A 58 -0.76 -9.49 12.01
N GLY A 59 -1.55 -8.66 12.71
CA GLY A 59 -1.64 -8.67 14.18
C GLY A 59 -0.45 -7.96 14.84
N ARG A 60 -0.59 -7.68 16.14
CA ARG A 60 0.47 -7.06 16.94
C ARG A 60 1.67 -8.01 16.98
N ASN A 61 2.83 -7.52 16.58
CA ASN A 61 4.06 -8.32 16.50
C ASN A 61 3.91 -9.62 15.68
N GLY A 62 3.02 -9.64 14.68
CA GLY A 62 2.84 -10.79 13.79
C GLY A 62 2.03 -11.95 14.38
N SER A 63 1.31 -11.75 15.48
CA SER A 63 0.55 -12.82 16.16
C SER A 63 -0.47 -13.53 15.26
N GLY A 64 -0.97 -12.86 14.22
CA GLY A 64 -1.92 -13.42 13.27
C GLY A 64 -1.30 -13.93 11.96
N ASN A 65 0.02 -13.89 11.80
CA ASN A 65 0.67 -14.25 10.53
C ASN A 65 0.32 -15.66 10.07
N HIS A 66 0.22 -16.63 10.98
CA HIS A 66 -0.11 -18.02 10.65
C HIS A 66 -1.46 -18.17 9.93
N LEU A 67 -2.49 -17.40 10.33
CA LEU A 67 -3.81 -17.40 9.69
C LEU A 67 -3.72 -16.98 8.22
N TYR A 68 -2.98 -15.90 7.95
CA TYR A 68 -2.74 -15.45 6.58
C TYR A 68 -1.89 -16.44 5.79
N GLN A 69 -0.91 -17.09 6.42
CA GLN A 69 -0.10 -18.11 5.75
C GLN A 69 -0.92 -19.31 5.29
N GLU A 70 -1.88 -19.77 6.09
CA GLU A 70 -2.82 -20.82 5.68
C GLU A 70 -3.69 -20.36 4.52
N PHE A 71 -4.25 -19.15 4.62
CA PHE A 71 -5.04 -18.56 3.55
C PHE A 71 -4.25 -18.37 2.24
N TYR A 72 -2.99 -17.92 2.28
CA TYR A 72 -2.18 -17.77 1.08
C TYR A 72 -1.86 -19.11 0.41
N LYS A 73 -1.60 -20.17 1.19
CA LYS A 73 -1.39 -21.52 0.65
C LYS A 73 -2.63 -22.06 -0.07
N TYR A 74 -3.82 -21.65 0.38
CA TYR A 74 -5.07 -21.98 -0.29
C TYR A 74 -5.24 -21.19 -1.60
N LEU A 75 -4.88 -19.90 -1.60
CA LEU A 75 -5.18 -18.99 -2.70
C LEU A 75 -4.13 -18.98 -3.81
N PHE A 76 -2.85 -19.14 -3.48
CA PHE A 76 -1.73 -18.88 -4.37
C PHE A 76 -0.80 -20.08 -4.51
N ASN A 77 -0.18 -20.18 -5.69
CA ASN A 77 0.84 -21.18 -5.96
C ASN A 77 2.22 -20.77 -5.40
N CYS A 78 2.51 -19.47 -5.34
CA CYS A 78 3.78 -18.95 -4.86
C CYS A 78 3.93 -19.00 -3.33
N ASN A 79 5.16 -18.79 -2.85
CA ASN A 79 5.46 -18.70 -1.43
C ASN A 79 5.32 -17.25 -0.92
N VAL A 80 4.20 -16.94 -0.26
CA VAL A 80 3.97 -15.62 0.33
C VAL A 80 4.63 -15.51 1.70
N LYS A 81 5.57 -14.57 1.86
CA LYS A 81 6.38 -14.35 3.07
C LYS A 81 6.06 -13.01 3.71
N VAL A 82 6.22 -12.92 5.02
CA VAL A 82 6.17 -11.63 5.72
C VAL A 82 7.45 -10.85 5.42
N ASP A 83 7.29 -9.59 5.02
CA ASP A 83 8.41 -8.69 4.78
C ASP A 83 9.19 -8.41 6.10
N PRO A 84 10.53 -8.57 6.13
CA PRO A 84 11.30 -8.47 7.36
C PRO A 84 11.19 -7.14 8.11
N THR A 85 10.87 -6.05 7.41
CA THR A 85 10.74 -4.71 8.01
C THR A 85 9.36 -4.10 7.78
N ASN A 86 8.41 -4.91 7.31
CA ASN A 86 7.11 -4.48 6.80
C ASN A 86 7.15 -3.52 5.59
N ASN A 87 8.34 -3.22 5.06
CA ASN A 87 8.58 -2.23 4.00
C ASN A 87 9.89 -2.47 3.21
N ASN A 88 10.61 -3.58 3.42
CA ASN A 88 11.91 -3.82 2.78
C ASN A 88 11.75 -4.01 1.27
N TYR A 89 10.83 -4.88 0.84
CA TYR A 89 10.53 -5.08 -0.58
C TYR A 89 9.99 -3.79 -1.24
N PRO A 90 8.95 -3.12 -0.72
CA PRO A 90 8.48 -1.84 -1.25
C PRO A 90 9.58 -0.78 -1.36
N THR A 91 10.44 -0.67 -0.35
CA THR A 91 11.57 0.28 -0.38
C THR A 91 12.52 -0.07 -1.51
N LYS A 92 12.93 -1.34 -1.64
CA LYS A 92 13.87 -1.75 -2.68
C LYS A 92 13.30 -1.53 -4.08
N MET A 93 12.05 -1.94 -4.32
CA MET A 93 11.36 -1.74 -5.60
C MET A 93 11.32 -0.26 -5.98
N LEU A 94 10.94 0.63 -5.04
CA LEU A 94 10.96 2.06 -5.30
C LEU A 94 12.36 2.58 -5.64
N GLN A 95 13.39 2.15 -4.92
CA GLN A 95 14.78 2.56 -5.18
C GLN A 95 15.24 2.13 -6.58
N ASP A 96 14.97 0.88 -6.94
CA ASP A 96 15.36 0.29 -8.21
C ASP A 96 14.65 1.00 -9.40
N LEU A 97 13.36 1.30 -9.27
CA LEU A 97 12.57 1.87 -10.37
C LEU A 97 12.66 3.40 -10.51
N THR A 98 12.90 4.11 -9.40
CA THR A 98 13.06 5.59 -9.40
C THR A 98 14.51 6.05 -9.51
N GLY A 99 15.48 5.18 -9.18
CA GLY A 99 16.90 5.55 -9.06
C GLY A 99 17.24 6.35 -7.80
N LEU A 100 16.30 6.48 -6.87
CA LEU A 100 16.46 7.24 -5.63
C LEU A 100 16.72 6.33 -4.44
N ASN A 101 17.86 6.51 -3.78
CA ASN A 101 18.37 5.68 -2.69
C ASN A 101 18.33 6.42 -1.35
N LYS A 102 17.74 5.76 -0.35
CA LYS A 102 17.61 6.28 1.04
C LYS A 102 18.84 5.97 1.91
N LYS A 103 19.61 4.96 1.54
CA LYS A 103 20.75 4.42 2.29
C LYS A 103 21.83 3.99 1.30
N GLY A 104 23.06 3.80 1.77
CA GLY A 104 24.21 3.37 0.96
C GLY A 104 25.34 4.39 0.93
N LYS A 105 26.31 4.21 0.02
CA LYS A 105 27.52 5.05 -0.08
C LYS A 105 27.22 6.48 -0.57
N SER A 106 26.15 6.66 -1.35
CA SER A 106 25.75 7.97 -1.91
C SER A 106 24.23 8.12 -1.90
N PRO A 107 23.60 8.30 -0.72
CA PRO A 107 22.16 8.47 -0.63
C PRO A 107 21.73 9.80 -1.25
N ASN A 108 20.80 9.74 -2.21
CA ASN A 108 20.23 10.91 -2.90
C ASN A 108 18.75 11.17 -2.51
N LEU A 109 18.21 10.43 -1.53
CA LEU A 109 16.88 10.66 -0.98
C LEU A 109 16.91 10.70 0.56
N ARG A 110 16.56 11.85 1.15
CA ARG A 110 16.55 12.06 2.61
C ARG A 110 15.23 12.65 3.06
N ASN A 111 14.79 12.28 4.26
CA ASN A 111 13.53 12.73 4.85
C ASN A 111 12.27 12.34 4.05
N TYR A 112 12.36 11.24 3.30
CA TYR A 112 11.22 10.56 2.69
C TYR A 112 10.97 9.19 3.34
N GLN A 113 9.73 8.74 3.22
CA GLN A 113 9.30 7.42 3.66
C GLN A 113 8.47 6.72 2.59
N VAL A 114 8.31 5.41 2.74
CA VAL A 114 7.46 4.61 1.87
C VAL A 114 6.05 4.65 2.40
N SER A 115 5.07 4.84 1.52
CA SER A 115 3.65 4.77 1.85
C SER A 115 2.90 3.91 0.85
N HIS A 116 1.88 3.19 1.34
CA HIS A 116 0.90 2.46 0.52
C HIS A 116 -0.36 3.29 0.43
N ILE A 117 -0.71 3.79 -0.76
CA ILE A 117 -1.78 4.80 -0.92
C ILE A 117 -3.17 4.23 -0.61
N PHE A 118 -3.42 2.98 -0.99
CA PHE A 118 -4.70 2.31 -0.74
C PHE A 118 -4.65 1.29 0.40
N GLY A 119 -3.51 1.16 1.08
CA GLY A 119 -3.34 0.13 2.11
C GLY A 119 -3.27 -1.27 1.50
N ASN A 120 -4.18 -2.17 1.92
CA ASN A 120 -4.27 -3.56 1.46
C ASN A 120 -2.94 -4.35 1.52
N THR A 121 -2.13 -4.00 2.51
CA THR A 121 -0.76 -4.50 2.70
C THR A 121 -0.62 -6.00 3.01
N LYS A 122 -1.72 -6.74 3.24
CA LYS A 122 -1.74 -8.21 3.39
C LYS A 122 -2.21 -8.88 2.10
N ASN A 123 -2.51 -8.12 1.06
CA ASN A 123 -2.70 -8.66 -0.27
C ASN A 123 -1.38 -8.59 -1.05
N PRO A 124 -0.81 -9.72 -1.50
CA PRO A 124 0.41 -9.75 -2.33
C PRO A 124 0.34 -8.84 -3.56
N TYR A 125 -0.83 -8.80 -4.22
CA TYR A 125 -1.07 -7.96 -5.39
C TYR A 125 -1.14 -6.47 -5.07
N SER A 126 -1.28 -6.07 -3.80
CA SER A 126 -1.35 -4.66 -3.42
C SER A 126 -0.10 -4.20 -2.66
N PHE A 127 0.49 -5.07 -1.83
CA PHE A 127 1.71 -4.74 -1.08
C PHE A 127 2.94 -4.58 -1.96
N CYS A 128 3.06 -5.42 -2.99
CA CYS A 128 4.15 -5.40 -3.96
C CYS A 128 3.82 -4.59 -5.23
N ALA A 129 2.62 -4.00 -5.33
CA ALA A 129 2.22 -3.27 -6.53
C ALA A 129 3.01 -1.97 -6.72
N PRO A 130 3.58 -1.72 -7.92
CA PRO A 130 4.30 -0.48 -8.19
C PRO A 130 3.38 0.75 -8.21
N TRP A 131 2.09 0.58 -8.50
CA TRP A 131 1.11 1.67 -8.50
C TRP A 131 0.62 2.05 -7.09
N ASN A 132 0.77 1.16 -6.10
CA ASN A 132 0.28 1.42 -4.73
C ASN A 132 1.36 2.00 -3.81
N VAL A 133 2.62 2.00 -4.22
CA VAL A 133 3.76 2.30 -3.37
C VAL A 133 4.46 3.57 -3.84
N VAL A 134 4.69 4.51 -2.91
CA VAL A 134 5.26 5.83 -3.23
C VAL A 134 6.29 6.26 -2.20
N PHE A 135 7.16 7.22 -2.56
CA PHE A 135 7.85 8.01 -1.54
C PHE A 135 7.09 9.30 -1.26
N ILE A 136 6.89 9.59 0.02
CA ILE A 136 6.35 10.87 0.50
C ILE A 136 7.30 11.50 1.52
N PRO A 137 7.36 12.84 1.60
CA PRO A 137 8.08 13.52 2.66
C PRO A 137 7.62 13.07 4.05
N LYS A 138 8.55 12.88 4.97
CA LYS A 138 8.23 12.48 6.36
C LYS A 138 7.37 13.49 7.09
N ILE A 139 7.44 14.77 6.72
CA ILE A 139 6.57 15.80 7.31
C ILE A 139 5.08 15.55 6.97
N LEU A 140 4.79 14.79 5.90
CA LEU A 140 3.45 14.40 5.50
C LEU A 140 3.03 13.02 6.04
N ASP A 141 3.93 12.27 6.67
CA ASP A 141 3.62 10.96 7.28
C ASP A 141 2.37 11.00 8.16
N PRO A 142 2.24 11.97 9.09
CA PRO A 142 1.10 12.00 9.99
C PRO A 142 -0.24 12.02 9.24
N PHE A 143 -0.32 12.75 8.12
CA PHE A 143 -1.51 12.90 7.27
C PHE A 143 -1.84 11.67 6.42
N THR A 144 -0.89 10.75 6.27
CA THR A 144 -1.08 9.50 5.50
C THR A 144 -1.24 8.28 6.39
N GLY A 145 -0.71 8.33 7.61
CA GLY A 145 -0.76 7.24 8.57
C GLY A 145 -2.12 7.05 9.26
N HIS A 146 -2.07 6.23 10.32
CA HIS A 146 -3.22 5.93 11.19
C HIS A 146 -3.34 6.90 12.38
N GLU A 147 -2.39 7.83 12.52
CA GLU A 147 -2.22 8.66 13.73
C GLU A 147 -2.95 10.01 13.63
N SER A 148 -3.05 10.61 12.44
CA SER A 148 -3.85 11.83 12.26
C SER A 148 -5.30 11.52 11.88
N LYS A 149 -6.19 12.38 12.34
CA LYS A 149 -7.62 12.41 12.00
C LYS A 149 -7.98 13.86 11.68
N GLY A 150 -8.98 14.05 10.84
CA GLY A 150 -9.48 15.38 10.51
C GLY A 150 -9.62 15.60 9.02
N GLU A 151 -10.08 16.80 8.67
CA GLU A 151 -10.38 17.19 7.30
C GLU A 151 -9.13 17.18 6.41
N LEU A 152 -8.01 17.70 6.89
CA LEU A 152 -6.77 17.79 6.12
C LEU A 152 -6.17 16.40 5.80
N THR A 153 -6.24 15.46 6.75
CA THR A 153 -5.91 14.05 6.54
C THR A 153 -6.74 13.46 5.39
N SER A 154 -8.05 13.75 5.37
CA SER A 154 -8.94 13.27 4.31
C SER A 154 -8.62 13.92 2.95
N LYS A 155 -8.34 15.23 2.92
CA LYS A 155 -7.96 15.96 1.71
C LYS A 155 -6.65 15.41 1.11
N ILE A 156 -5.61 15.22 1.92
CA ILE A 156 -4.33 14.66 1.46
C ILE A 156 -4.48 13.21 0.98
N LYS A 157 -5.27 12.39 1.69
CA LYS A 157 -5.54 11.01 1.26
C LYS A 157 -6.28 10.98 -0.08
N LYS A 158 -7.30 11.82 -0.27
CA LYS A 158 -8.04 11.93 -1.54
C LYS A 158 -7.10 12.41 -2.66
N LEU A 159 -6.33 13.48 -2.43
CA LEU A 159 -5.33 13.99 -3.35
C LEU A 159 -4.38 12.89 -3.85
N TYR A 160 -3.80 12.10 -2.95
CA TYR A 160 -2.91 11.01 -3.37
C TYR A 160 -3.63 9.89 -4.09
N GLN A 161 -4.84 9.53 -3.69
CA GLN A 161 -5.64 8.54 -4.40
C GLN A 161 -5.95 9.00 -5.83
N ASP A 162 -6.29 10.28 -6.01
CA ASP A 162 -6.60 10.87 -7.32
C ASP A 162 -5.37 10.90 -8.23
N ILE A 163 -4.21 11.33 -7.73
CA ILE A 163 -2.93 11.30 -8.47
C ILE A 163 -2.60 9.88 -8.95
N ILE A 164 -2.78 8.87 -8.07
CA ILE A 164 -2.49 7.48 -8.40
C ILE A 164 -3.49 6.93 -9.40
N TRP A 165 -4.78 7.26 -9.26
CA TRP A 165 -5.80 6.89 -10.23
C TRP A 165 -5.50 7.49 -11.60
N GLU A 166 -5.25 8.79 -11.68
CA GLU A 166 -4.93 9.47 -12.94
C GLU A 166 -3.74 8.82 -13.65
N LYS A 167 -2.69 8.45 -12.89
CA LYS A 167 -1.48 7.90 -13.47
C LYS A 167 -1.56 6.40 -13.80
N TYR A 168 -2.27 5.62 -12.99
CA TYR A 168 -2.20 4.15 -13.03
C TYR A 168 -3.57 3.45 -13.18
N GLU A 169 -4.60 4.16 -13.63
CA GLU A 169 -5.97 3.66 -13.80
C GLU A 169 -6.02 2.23 -14.36
N ASN A 170 -5.36 1.97 -15.50
CA ASN A 170 -5.35 0.64 -16.13
C ASN A 170 -4.82 -0.47 -15.21
N LEU A 171 -3.81 -0.18 -14.39
CA LEU A 171 -3.23 -1.17 -13.46
C LEU A 171 -4.16 -1.43 -12.27
N ILE A 172 -4.89 -0.41 -11.82
CA ILE A 172 -5.85 -0.52 -10.73
C ILE A 172 -7.10 -1.29 -11.20
N ILE A 173 -7.56 -1.03 -12.43
CA ILE A 173 -8.65 -1.80 -13.05
C ILE A 173 -8.27 -3.27 -13.17
N ASP A 174 -7.04 -3.57 -13.62
CA ASP A 174 -6.55 -4.93 -13.71
C ASP A 174 -6.47 -5.61 -12.33
N TYR A 175 -5.96 -4.92 -11.30
CA TYR A 175 -6.02 -5.38 -9.91
C TYR A 175 -7.46 -5.69 -9.46
N ASN A 176 -8.43 -4.82 -9.78
CA ASN A 176 -9.82 -5.01 -9.39
C ASN A 176 -10.45 -6.23 -10.07
N ASN A 177 -10.09 -6.51 -11.33
CA ASN A 177 -10.50 -7.70 -12.04
C ASN A 177 -9.90 -8.97 -11.41
N LEU A 178 -8.63 -8.91 -10.99
CA LEU A 178 -8.01 -10.00 -10.23
C LEU A 178 -8.74 -10.25 -8.91
N MET A 179 -9.04 -9.21 -8.14
CA MET A 179 -9.77 -9.37 -6.87
C MET A 179 -11.14 -10.00 -7.07
N LEU A 180 -11.85 -9.60 -8.12
CA LEU A 180 -13.14 -10.21 -8.50
C LEU A 180 -13.00 -11.71 -8.82
N SER A 181 -11.95 -12.09 -9.56
CA SER A 181 -11.73 -13.51 -9.91
C SER A 181 -11.37 -14.39 -8.71
N LEU A 182 -10.84 -13.79 -7.63
CA LEU A 182 -10.49 -14.50 -6.40
C LEU A 182 -11.66 -14.60 -5.41
N GLU A 183 -12.72 -13.82 -5.58
CA GLU A 183 -13.82 -13.69 -4.63
C GLU A 183 -14.45 -15.04 -4.26
N ALA A 184 -14.78 -15.87 -5.26
CA ALA A 184 -15.36 -17.19 -5.02
C ALA A 184 -14.44 -18.14 -4.22
N LYS A 185 -13.12 -18.09 -4.46
CA LYS A 185 -12.15 -18.88 -3.70
C LYS A 185 -12.06 -18.39 -2.25
N ILE A 186 -12.08 -17.07 -2.06
CA ILE A 186 -12.08 -16.45 -0.73
C ILE A 186 -13.35 -16.83 0.05
N ASP A 187 -14.51 -16.78 -0.60
CA ASP A 187 -15.79 -17.23 -0.03
C ASP A 187 -15.73 -18.67 0.45
N ASN A 188 -15.19 -19.56 -0.38
CA ASN A 188 -15.08 -20.98 -0.05
C ASN A 188 -14.15 -21.21 1.13
N PHE A 189 -12.97 -20.56 1.14
CA PHE A 189 -12.06 -20.63 2.28
C PHE A 189 -12.75 -20.18 3.58
N ILE A 190 -13.45 -19.04 3.56
CA ILE A 190 -14.15 -18.53 4.74
C ILE A 190 -15.25 -19.51 5.19
N LYS A 191 -16.04 -20.06 4.25
CA LYS A 191 -17.11 -21.04 4.54
C LYS A 191 -16.57 -22.32 5.19
N GLU A 192 -15.48 -22.87 4.67
CA GLU A 192 -14.85 -24.10 5.17
C GLU A 192 -14.27 -23.94 6.59
N HIS A 193 -13.92 -22.71 7.00
CA HIS A 193 -13.26 -22.42 8.28
C HIS A 193 -14.15 -21.61 9.25
N GLN A 194 -15.47 -21.58 9.04
CA GLN A 194 -16.43 -20.71 9.73
C GLN A 194 -16.43 -20.77 11.27
N SER A 195 -15.78 -21.75 11.89
CA SER A 195 -15.91 -22.00 13.33
C SER A 195 -15.09 -21.07 14.24
N GLN A 196 -14.02 -20.40 13.78
CA GLN A 196 -13.22 -19.48 14.61
C GLN A 196 -12.60 -18.34 13.77
N HIS A 197 -12.40 -17.15 14.35
CA HIS A 197 -11.69 -15.98 13.78
C HIS A 197 -12.46 -14.98 12.88
N GLN A 198 -13.69 -14.58 13.22
CA GLN A 198 -14.45 -13.54 12.47
C GLN A 198 -13.66 -12.27 12.11
N ARG A 199 -12.82 -11.76 13.02
CA ARG A 199 -11.99 -10.56 12.77
C ARG A 199 -11.00 -10.77 11.61
N PHE A 200 -10.45 -11.98 11.47
CA PHE A 200 -9.55 -12.34 10.38
C PHE A 200 -10.30 -12.41 9.05
N TYR A 201 -11.49 -13.00 9.00
CA TYR A 201 -12.30 -13.03 7.78
C TYR A 201 -12.72 -11.64 7.31
N ASN A 202 -13.11 -10.75 8.23
CA ASN A 202 -13.36 -9.36 7.90
C ASN A 202 -12.08 -8.67 7.36
N SER A 203 -10.91 -9.02 7.91
CA SER A 203 -9.63 -8.52 7.39
C SER A 203 -9.34 -9.03 5.98
N ILE A 204 -9.58 -10.30 5.67
CA ILE A 204 -9.41 -10.85 4.31
C ILE A 204 -10.28 -10.07 3.33
N ARG A 205 -11.57 -9.87 3.66
CA ARG A 205 -12.51 -9.12 2.82
C ARG A 205 -12.04 -7.69 2.55
N SER A 206 -11.52 -7.03 3.58
CA SER A 206 -11.00 -5.68 3.45
C SER A 206 -9.71 -5.62 2.64
N GLU A 207 -8.79 -6.56 2.82
CA GLU A 207 -7.46 -6.50 2.18
C GLU A 207 -7.52 -6.97 0.71
N PHE A 208 -8.52 -7.78 0.35
CA PHE A 208 -8.80 -8.26 -1.01
C PHE A 208 -9.98 -7.54 -1.67
N SER A 209 -10.36 -6.38 -1.14
CA SER A 209 -11.38 -5.55 -1.76
C SER A 209 -10.86 -4.88 -3.03
N LYS A 210 -11.81 -4.55 -3.91
CA LYS A 210 -11.57 -3.64 -5.02
C LYS A 210 -11.20 -2.25 -4.48
N ILE A 211 -10.38 -1.55 -5.24
CA ILE A 211 -10.09 -0.14 -5.05
C ILE A 211 -11.08 0.63 -5.91
N GLU A 212 -11.92 1.42 -5.25
CA GLU A 212 -12.89 2.28 -5.93
C GLU A 212 -12.33 3.70 -6.03
N LYS A 213 -12.66 4.37 -7.13
CA LYS A 213 -12.44 5.81 -7.24
C LYS A 213 -13.48 6.50 -6.35
N LYS A 214 -13.03 7.38 -5.47
CA LYS A 214 -13.93 8.13 -4.59
C LYS A 214 -14.33 9.41 -5.28
N ASP A 215 -15.61 9.53 -5.62
CA ASP A 215 -16.19 10.76 -6.16
C ASP A 215 -16.04 11.95 -5.18
#